data_AF-A9HGM5-F1
#
_entry.id   AF-A9HGM5-F1
#
_cell.length_a   1.000
_cell.length_b   1.000
_cell.length_c   1.000
_cell.angle_alpha   90.00
_cell.angle_beta   90.00
_cell.angle_gamma   90.00
#
_symmetry.space_group_name_H-M   'P 1'
#
loop_
_entity.id
_entity.type
_entity.pdbx_description
1 polymer ?
#
loop_
_entity_poly.entity_id
_entity_poly.type
_entity_poly.pdbx_seq_one_letter_code
_entity_poly.pdbx_strand_id
1 'polypeptide(L)'
;MTPVTERIRQSLVHLHMARALETLDQTLGRLERGDISAIEAIDELLAEELSLREGRRIGVALRTARLMPIKTLESFDFSFQPSLERNRIMAIAQLEFIGRAEVVHFLGPPGTGKSHLATAIGVAAVKAGRSVYRCTLAELIEALARAEREGRLAEKIRFYARAALLIVDEIGYLPITSGGANLFFQLVNARYEKGSMILTSNRGFAEWGDVFGDPVVATALLDRLLHHAIVVQIEGASYRLRQHADLVPEHTRAHANLTPPPLPKRRGRPPRRETDDQGPG
;
A
#
# COMPACT_ATOMS: atom_id res chain seq x y z
N MET A 1 49.47 4.16 -6.89
CA MET A 1 48.24 3.72 -7.60
C MET A 1 48.64 3.17 -8.94
N THR A 2 48.11 2.00 -9.33
CA THR A 2 48.45 1.40 -10.63
C THR A 2 47.71 2.11 -11.77
N PRO A 3 48.27 2.14 -12.99
CA PRO A 3 47.57 2.70 -14.17
C PRO A 3 46.26 1.96 -14.48
N VAL A 4 46.11 0.72 -14.02
CA VAL A 4 44.86 -0.05 -14.16
C VAL A 4 43.77 0.50 -13.23
N THR A 5 44.09 0.79 -11.97
CA THR A 5 43.15 1.37 -11.00
C THR A 5 42.58 2.71 -11.49
N GLU A 6 43.42 3.54 -12.12
CA GLU A 6 42.98 4.82 -12.67
C GLU A 6 42.00 4.65 -13.84
N ARG A 7 42.28 3.70 -14.75
CA ARG A 7 41.33 3.35 -15.82
C ARG A 7 40.00 2.82 -15.29
N ILE A 8 40.03 2.05 -14.19
CA ILE A 8 38.82 1.56 -13.53
C ILE A 8 38.00 2.75 -13.00
N ARG A 9 38.61 3.70 -12.29
CA ARG A 9 37.91 4.92 -11.83
C ARG A 9 37.28 5.70 -12.96
N GLN A 10 38.04 5.95 -14.03
CA GLN A 10 37.52 6.63 -15.21
C GLN A 10 36.33 5.88 -15.81
N SER A 11 36.41 4.55 -15.92
CA SER A 11 35.30 3.73 -16.42
C SER A 11 34.06 3.84 -15.52
N LEU A 12 34.21 3.79 -14.19
CA LEU A 12 33.09 3.95 -13.25
C LEU A 12 32.42 5.32 -13.37
N VAL A 13 33.19 6.40 -13.59
CA VAL A 13 32.65 7.74 -13.86
C VAL A 13 31.83 7.75 -15.15
N HIS A 14 32.37 7.21 -16.25
CA HIS A 14 31.69 7.18 -17.55
C HIS A 14 30.44 6.29 -17.56
N LEU A 15 30.41 5.25 -16.73
CA LEU A 15 29.24 4.36 -16.55
C LEU A 15 28.23 4.89 -15.51
N HIS A 16 28.47 6.08 -14.95
CA HIS A 16 27.69 6.69 -13.88
C HIS A 16 27.53 5.78 -12.64
N MET A 17 28.59 5.05 -12.28
CA MET A 17 28.61 4.13 -11.15
C MET A 17 29.19 4.82 -9.90
N ALA A 18 28.45 5.79 -9.39
CA ALA A 18 28.91 6.65 -8.30
C ALA A 18 29.21 5.85 -7.01
N ARG A 19 28.39 4.85 -6.67
CA ARG A 19 28.57 4.07 -5.44
C ARG A 19 29.76 3.13 -5.53
N ALA A 20 29.93 2.48 -6.68
CA ALA A 20 31.11 1.65 -6.93
C ALA A 20 32.39 2.50 -6.85
N LEU A 21 32.36 3.74 -7.34
CA LEU A 21 33.51 4.65 -7.23
C LEU A 21 33.82 5.03 -5.78
N GLU A 22 32.79 5.32 -4.97
CA GLU A 22 32.94 5.63 -3.53
C GLU A 22 33.52 4.45 -2.72
N THR A 23 33.16 3.22 -3.08
CA THR A 23 33.55 1.99 -2.35
C THR A 23 34.79 1.30 -2.94
N LEU A 24 35.31 1.79 -4.07
CA LEU A 24 36.42 1.18 -4.81
C LEU A 24 37.66 0.96 -3.93
N ASP A 25 38.11 2.00 -3.22
CA ASP A 25 39.32 1.94 -2.40
C ASP A 25 39.19 0.97 -1.23
N GLN A 26 38.03 0.98 -0.57
CA GLN A 26 37.73 0.04 0.51
C GLN A 26 37.75 -1.40 0.01
N THR A 27 37.16 -1.66 -1.15
CA THR A 27 37.06 -3.00 -1.74
C THR A 27 38.44 -3.50 -2.20
N LEU A 28 39.24 -2.64 -2.85
CA LEU A 28 40.61 -2.96 -3.24
C LEU A 28 41.50 -3.25 -2.03
N GLY A 29 41.38 -2.49 -0.95
CA GLY A 29 42.13 -2.74 0.27
C GLY A 29 41.82 -4.10 0.91
N ARG A 30 40.55 -4.54 0.85
CA ARG A 30 40.15 -5.89 1.30
C ARG A 30 40.72 -6.99 0.39
N LEU A 31 40.71 -6.77 -0.92
CA LEU A 31 41.32 -7.68 -1.89
C LEU A 31 42.84 -7.84 -1.66
N GLU A 32 43.55 -6.73 -1.44
CA GLU A 32 45.00 -6.72 -1.18
C GLU A 32 45.39 -7.45 0.12
N ARG A 33 44.52 -7.40 1.14
CA ARG A 33 44.70 -8.14 2.40
C ARG A 33 44.35 -9.62 2.29
N GLY A 34 43.74 -10.05 1.18
CA GLY A 34 43.24 -11.41 1.00
C GLY A 34 41.93 -11.69 1.74
N ASP A 35 41.19 -10.66 2.17
CA ASP A 35 39.89 -10.81 2.84
C ASP A 35 38.80 -11.28 1.86
N ILE A 36 38.96 -10.95 0.58
CA ILE A 36 38.06 -11.30 -0.53
C ILE A 36 38.88 -11.61 -1.78
N SER A 37 38.32 -12.42 -2.68
CA SER A 37 38.85 -12.71 -4.01
C SER A 37 38.53 -11.61 -5.02
N ALA A 38 39.19 -11.65 -6.18
CA ALA A 38 38.97 -10.66 -7.25
C ALA A 38 37.53 -10.72 -7.81
N ILE A 39 36.92 -11.90 -7.86
CA ILE A 39 35.54 -12.07 -8.33
C ILE A 39 34.56 -11.47 -7.30
N GLU A 40 34.78 -11.71 -6.01
CA GLU A 40 33.98 -11.12 -4.93
C GLU A 40 34.10 -9.59 -4.89
N ALA A 41 35.29 -9.04 -5.15
CA ALA A 41 35.48 -7.60 -5.26
C ALA A 41 34.67 -6.98 -6.42
N ILE A 42 34.61 -7.65 -7.57
CA ILE A 42 33.79 -7.20 -8.70
C ILE A 42 32.30 -7.28 -8.35
N ASP A 43 31.86 -8.40 -7.76
CA ASP A 43 30.48 -8.60 -7.34
C ASP A 43 30.04 -7.55 -6.32
N GLU A 44 30.85 -7.27 -5.29
CA GLU A 44 30.55 -6.27 -4.26
C GLU A 44 30.38 -4.86 -4.85
N LEU A 45 31.27 -4.44 -5.74
CA LEU A 45 31.17 -3.12 -6.41
C LEU A 45 29.91 -3.01 -7.26
N LEU A 46 29.55 -4.07 -7.99
CA LEU A 46 28.33 -4.11 -8.81
C LEU A 46 27.07 -4.15 -7.94
N ALA A 47 27.08 -4.93 -6.86
CA ALA A 47 25.97 -5.09 -5.93
C ALA A 47 25.67 -3.79 -5.18
N GLU A 48 26.69 -3.06 -4.73
CA GLU A 48 26.56 -1.75 -4.09
C GLU A 48 25.92 -0.72 -5.04
N GLU A 49 26.40 -0.65 -6.29
CA GLU A 49 25.84 0.25 -7.30
C GLU A 49 24.40 -0.12 -7.66
N LEU A 50 24.12 -1.42 -7.86
CA LEU A 50 22.79 -1.91 -8.17
C LEU A 50 21.81 -1.58 -7.04
N SER A 51 22.22 -1.80 -5.78
CA SER A 51 21.42 -1.49 -4.58
C SER A 51 21.09 0.00 -4.49
N LEU A 52 22.06 0.88 -4.77
CA LEU A 52 21.81 2.34 -4.80
C LEU A 52 20.81 2.72 -5.90
N ARG A 53 20.99 2.18 -7.12
CA ARG A 53 20.10 2.46 -8.25
C ARG A 53 18.69 1.94 -7.99
N GLU A 54 18.55 0.74 -7.44
CA GLU A 54 17.27 0.17 -7.05
C GLU A 54 16.60 0.99 -5.94
N GLY A 55 17.34 1.39 -4.92
CA GLY A 55 16.83 2.28 -3.86
C GLY A 55 16.30 3.61 -4.43
N ARG A 56 17.02 4.23 -5.37
CA ARG A 56 16.58 5.44 -6.08
C ARG A 56 15.33 5.19 -6.92
N ARG A 57 15.29 4.10 -7.70
CA ARG A 57 14.14 3.69 -8.52
C ARG A 57 12.90 3.51 -7.65
N ILE A 58 13.00 2.74 -6.57
CA ILE A 58 11.90 2.49 -5.63
C ILE A 58 11.46 3.79 -4.98
N GLY A 59 12.40 4.62 -4.50
CA GLY A 59 12.09 5.91 -3.88
C GLY A 59 11.32 6.85 -4.79
N VAL A 60 11.71 6.95 -6.07
CA VAL A 60 10.97 7.73 -7.09
C VAL A 60 9.60 7.12 -7.33
N ALA A 61 9.52 5.81 -7.54
CA ALA A 61 8.28 5.10 -7.83
C ALA A 61 7.25 5.22 -6.69
N LEU A 62 7.67 5.14 -5.41
CA LEU A 62 6.79 5.34 -4.27
C LEU A 62 6.17 6.75 -4.22
N ARG A 63 6.96 7.77 -4.57
CA ARG A 63 6.48 9.17 -4.64
C ARG A 63 5.52 9.37 -5.81
N THR A 64 5.87 8.92 -7.00
CA THR A 64 5.04 9.09 -8.20
C THR A 64 3.76 8.25 -8.14
N ALA A 65 3.79 7.11 -7.45
CA ALA A 65 2.61 6.28 -7.15
C ALA A 65 1.68 6.87 -6.08
N ARG A 66 2.08 7.98 -5.41
CA ARG A 66 1.35 8.62 -4.30
C ARG A 66 1.14 7.70 -3.08
N LEU A 67 2.16 6.93 -2.72
CA LEU A 67 2.15 5.97 -1.60
C LEU A 67 2.79 6.53 -0.30
N MET A 68 2.88 7.84 -0.17
CA MET A 68 3.43 8.50 1.01
C MET A 68 2.30 8.96 1.96
N PRO A 69 2.46 8.81 3.29
CA PRO A 69 3.58 8.15 3.98
C PRO A 69 3.58 6.62 3.76
N ILE A 70 4.78 6.02 3.75
CA ILE A 70 4.94 4.58 3.54
C ILE A 70 4.20 3.81 4.64
N LYS A 71 3.34 2.88 4.22
CA LYS A 71 2.70 1.88 5.08
C LYS A 71 3.17 0.50 4.66
N THR A 72 3.32 -0.40 5.62
CA THR A 72 3.74 -1.78 5.36
C THR A 72 2.86 -2.76 6.12
N LEU A 73 2.93 -4.05 5.78
CA LEU A 73 2.15 -5.07 6.48
C LEU A 73 2.76 -5.41 7.84
N GLU A 74 4.07 -5.26 8.00
CA GLU A 74 4.76 -5.45 9.28
C GLU A 74 4.34 -4.40 10.32
N SER A 75 3.99 -3.19 9.86
CA SER A 75 3.47 -2.12 10.73
C SER A 75 1.97 -2.21 10.97
N PHE A 76 1.27 -3.20 10.40
CA PHE A 76 -0.16 -3.39 10.61
C PHE A 76 -0.44 -4.28 11.84
N ASP A 77 -1.17 -3.74 12.82
CA ASP A 77 -1.54 -4.46 14.04
C ASP A 77 -2.76 -5.38 13.77
N PHE A 78 -2.51 -6.60 13.30
CA PHE A 78 -3.55 -7.61 13.09
C PHE A 78 -4.27 -8.01 14.39
N SER A 79 -3.64 -7.83 15.56
CA SER A 79 -4.29 -8.15 16.84
C SER A 79 -5.41 -7.17 17.18
N PHE A 80 -5.31 -5.93 16.69
CA PHE A 80 -6.35 -4.92 16.83
C PHE A 80 -7.54 -5.16 15.90
N GLN A 81 -7.33 -5.89 14.79
CA GLN A 81 -8.38 -6.22 13.84
C GLN A 81 -8.59 -7.73 13.68
N PRO A 82 -9.23 -8.39 14.68
CA PRO A 82 -9.33 -9.85 14.71
C PRO A 82 -10.24 -10.41 13.60
N SER A 83 -11.12 -9.60 13.01
CA SER A 83 -11.95 -10.01 11.87
C SER A 83 -11.12 -10.29 10.61
N LEU A 84 -9.86 -9.84 10.58
CA LEU A 84 -9.00 -9.90 9.41
C LEU A 84 -8.11 -11.14 9.46
N GLU A 85 -8.35 -12.08 8.56
CA GLU A 85 -7.49 -13.25 8.43
C GLU A 85 -6.11 -12.87 7.89
N ARG A 86 -5.09 -12.91 8.76
CA ARG A 86 -3.71 -12.53 8.39
C ARG A 86 -3.19 -13.30 7.18
N ASN A 87 -3.41 -14.61 7.13
CA ASN A 87 -2.92 -15.45 6.03
C ASN A 87 -3.49 -15.02 4.68
N ARG A 88 -4.77 -14.64 4.65
CA ARG A 88 -5.43 -14.13 3.44
C ARG A 88 -4.81 -12.82 2.96
N ILE A 89 -4.50 -11.90 3.88
CA ILE A 89 -3.83 -10.63 3.54
C ILE A 89 -2.41 -10.87 3.05
N MET A 90 -1.66 -11.77 3.68
CA MET A 90 -0.32 -12.12 3.25
C MET A 90 -0.33 -12.77 1.86
N ALA A 91 -1.33 -13.58 1.53
CA ALA A 91 -1.50 -14.14 0.18
C ALA A 91 -1.77 -13.03 -0.87
N ILE A 92 -2.63 -12.05 -0.58
CA ILE A 92 -2.83 -10.89 -1.47
C ILE A 92 -1.51 -10.11 -1.65
N ALA A 93 -0.71 -10.02 -0.60
CA ALA A 93 0.59 -9.35 -0.62
C ALA A 93 1.67 -10.08 -1.44
N GLN A 94 1.44 -11.32 -1.86
CA GLN A 94 2.27 -12.02 -2.86
C GLN A 94 2.00 -11.53 -4.28
N LEU A 95 0.98 -10.68 -4.49
CA LEU A 95 0.70 -9.93 -5.71
C LEU A 95 0.29 -10.77 -6.92
N GLU A 96 -0.02 -12.06 -6.75
CA GLU A 96 -0.47 -12.92 -7.86
C GLU A 96 -1.72 -12.38 -8.55
N PHE A 97 -2.62 -11.75 -7.80
CA PHE A 97 -3.82 -11.09 -8.29
C PHE A 97 -3.52 -9.97 -9.33
N ILE A 98 -2.31 -9.40 -9.30
CA ILE A 98 -1.86 -8.43 -10.31
C ILE A 98 -1.69 -9.11 -11.67
N GLY A 99 -1.12 -10.32 -11.69
CA GLY A 99 -0.96 -11.09 -12.92
C GLY A 99 -2.27 -11.65 -13.48
N ARG A 100 -3.28 -11.85 -12.61
CA ARG A 100 -4.62 -12.35 -12.96
C ARG A 100 -5.63 -11.26 -13.32
N ALA A 101 -5.21 -9.98 -13.36
CA ALA A 101 -6.11 -8.85 -13.60
C ALA A 101 -7.30 -8.75 -12.62
N GLU A 102 -7.13 -9.23 -11.38
CA GLU A 102 -8.18 -9.27 -10.35
C GLU A 102 -8.34 -7.93 -9.61
N VAL A 103 -9.54 -7.70 -9.08
CA VAL A 103 -9.86 -6.54 -8.24
C VAL A 103 -9.91 -6.95 -6.77
N VAL A 104 -9.19 -6.25 -5.91
CA VAL A 104 -9.27 -6.45 -4.45
C VAL A 104 -10.15 -5.35 -3.86
N HIS A 105 -11.18 -5.73 -3.12
CA HIS A 105 -12.06 -4.79 -2.42
C HIS A 105 -11.79 -4.86 -0.92
N PHE A 106 -11.46 -3.72 -0.32
CA PHE A 106 -11.48 -3.56 1.13
C PHE A 106 -12.72 -2.80 1.55
N LEU A 107 -13.63 -3.46 2.26
CA LEU A 107 -14.90 -2.89 2.71
C LEU A 107 -14.94 -2.81 4.22
N GLY A 108 -15.62 -1.80 4.77
CA GLY A 108 -15.90 -1.72 6.20
C GLY A 108 -15.82 -0.31 6.80
N PRO A 109 -16.13 -0.14 8.10
CA PRO A 109 -16.25 1.18 8.73
C PRO A 109 -14.99 2.05 8.67
N PRO A 110 -15.09 3.38 8.85
CA PRO A 110 -13.93 4.26 8.93
C PRO A 110 -12.92 3.83 10.00
N GLY A 111 -11.63 3.98 9.71
CA GLY A 111 -10.56 3.71 10.70
C GLY A 111 -10.19 2.25 10.91
N THR A 112 -10.78 1.30 10.16
CA THR A 112 -10.51 -0.14 10.30
C THR A 112 -9.24 -0.65 9.61
N GLY A 113 -8.52 0.20 8.88
CA GLY A 113 -7.24 -0.15 8.25
C GLY A 113 -7.26 -0.37 6.74
N LYS A 114 -8.40 -0.24 6.06
CA LYS A 114 -8.54 -0.43 4.59
C LYS A 114 -7.47 0.30 3.76
N SER A 115 -7.35 1.61 3.95
CA SER A 115 -6.38 2.44 3.20
C SER A 115 -4.92 2.09 3.56
N HIS A 116 -4.66 1.63 4.79
CA HIS A 116 -3.33 1.15 5.20
C HIS A 116 -2.97 -0.11 4.42
N LEU A 117 -3.87 -1.10 4.40
CA LEU A 117 -3.66 -2.36 3.65
C LEU A 117 -3.46 -2.10 2.16
N ALA A 118 -4.32 -1.27 1.56
CA ALA A 118 -4.19 -0.88 0.16
C ALA A 118 -2.82 -0.24 -0.13
N THR A 119 -2.39 0.69 0.74
CA THR A 119 -1.08 1.36 0.60
C THR A 119 0.07 0.38 0.80
N ALA A 120 -0.01 -0.52 1.77
CA ALA A 120 1.02 -1.51 2.06
C ALA A 120 1.20 -2.51 0.91
N ILE A 121 0.10 -2.97 0.31
CA ILE A 121 0.14 -3.81 -0.89
C ILE A 121 0.70 -3.03 -2.08
N GLY A 122 0.33 -1.75 -2.23
CA GLY A 122 0.93 -0.86 -3.24
C GLY A 122 2.45 -0.70 -3.07
N VAL A 123 2.93 -0.57 -1.83
CA VAL A 123 4.37 -0.51 -1.53
C VAL A 123 5.06 -1.82 -1.89
N ALA A 124 4.46 -2.97 -1.56
CA ALA A 124 4.97 -4.28 -1.95
C ALA A 124 5.05 -4.41 -3.49
N ALA A 125 4.03 -3.93 -4.21
CA ALA A 125 3.99 -3.94 -5.67
C ALA A 125 5.11 -3.07 -6.29
N VAL A 126 5.36 -1.86 -5.76
CA VAL A 126 6.46 -1.01 -6.22
C VAL A 126 7.82 -1.68 -6.00
N LYS A 127 8.02 -2.30 -4.82
CA LYS A 127 9.24 -3.05 -4.51
C LYS A 127 9.45 -4.22 -5.48
N ALA A 128 8.38 -4.92 -5.82
CA ALA A 128 8.37 -5.99 -6.83
C ALA A 128 8.46 -5.48 -8.29
N GLY A 129 8.78 -4.20 -8.52
CA GLY A 129 8.97 -3.64 -9.86
C GLY A 129 7.69 -3.36 -10.65
N ARG A 130 6.51 -3.44 -10.02
CA ARG A 130 5.22 -3.16 -10.67
C ARG A 130 4.90 -1.67 -10.63
N SER A 131 4.31 -1.15 -11.71
CA SER A 131 3.83 0.23 -11.76
C SER A 131 2.53 0.36 -10.94
N VAL A 132 2.49 1.35 -10.03
CA VAL A 132 1.36 1.59 -9.14
C VAL A 132 0.92 3.05 -9.26
N TYR A 133 -0.38 3.29 -9.16
CA TYR A 133 -0.92 4.64 -8.98
C TYR A 133 -2.03 4.63 -7.93
N ARG A 134 -2.02 5.59 -7.01
CA ARG A 134 -3.04 5.76 -5.97
C ARG A 134 -3.72 7.12 -6.10
N CYS A 135 -5.04 7.14 -5.96
CA CYS A 135 -5.86 8.35 -5.83
C CYS A 135 -7.13 8.03 -5.05
N THR A 136 -7.83 9.06 -4.57
CA THR A 136 -9.21 8.89 -4.10
C THR A 136 -10.18 8.85 -5.28
N LEU A 137 -11.39 8.32 -5.09
CA LEU A 137 -12.42 8.34 -6.13
C LEU A 137 -12.78 9.78 -6.55
N ALA A 138 -12.86 10.70 -5.60
CA ALA A 138 -13.16 12.10 -5.88
C ALA A 138 -12.08 12.77 -6.76
N GLU A 139 -10.81 12.60 -6.42
CA GLU A 139 -9.69 13.10 -7.23
C GLU A 139 -9.69 12.51 -8.65
N LEU A 140 -9.99 11.22 -8.74
CA LEU A 140 -10.05 10.50 -10.00
C LEU A 140 -11.14 11.07 -10.91
N ILE A 141 -12.36 11.23 -10.38
CA ILE A 141 -13.50 11.76 -11.12
C ILE A 141 -13.25 13.22 -11.52
N GLU A 142 -12.73 14.05 -10.62
CA GLU A 142 -12.39 15.43 -10.95
C GLU A 142 -11.38 15.50 -12.11
N ALA A 143 -10.34 14.66 -12.06
CA ALA A 143 -9.31 14.61 -13.09
C ALA A 143 -9.85 14.12 -14.44
N LEU A 144 -10.77 13.15 -14.44
CA LEU A 144 -11.43 12.65 -15.66
C LEU A 144 -12.40 13.69 -16.23
N ALA A 145 -13.22 14.32 -15.39
CA ALA A 145 -14.18 15.35 -15.81
C ALA A 145 -13.47 16.59 -16.37
N ARG A 146 -12.33 16.97 -15.78
CA ARG A 146 -11.47 18.01 -16.34
C ARG A 146 -10.93 17.61 -17.71
N ALA A 147 -10.41 16.39 -17.85
CA ALA A 147 -9.89 15.90 -19.12
C ALA A 147 -10.98 15.80 -20.21
N GLU A 148 -12.21 15.45 -19.84
CA GLU A 148 -13.37 15.43 -20.75
C GLU A 148 -13.69 16.83 -21.29
N ARG A 149 -13.80 17.83 -20.41
CA ARG A 149 -14.00 19.22 -20.84
C ARG A 149 -12.89 19.75 -21.74
N GLU A 150 -11.68 19.24 -21.57
CA GLU A 150 -10.50 19.61 -22.35
C GLU A 150 -10.29 18.75 -23.61
N GLY A 151 -11.21 17.82 -23.92
CA GLY A 151 -11.10 16.93 -25.10
C GLY A 151 -9.99 15.88 -25.00
N ARG A 152 -9.45 15.63 -23.81
CA ARG A 152 -8.31 14.72 -23.52
C ARG A 152 -8.68 13.52 -22.66
N LEU A 153 -9.97 13.15 -22.59
CA LEU A 153 -10.46 12.05 -21.76
C LEU A 153 -9.77 10.72 -22.08
N ALA A 154 -9.65 10.37 -23.36
CA ALA A 154 -9.03 9.12 -23.78
C ALA A 154 -7.57 8.98 -23.32
N GLU A 155 -6.79 10.07 -23.39
CA GLU A 155 -5.42 10.11 -22.88
C GLU A 155 -5.37 9.92 -21.37
N LYS A 156 -6.29 10.56 -20.65
CA LYS A 156 -6.36 10.47 -19.20
C LYS A 156 -6.77 9.08 -18.73
N ILE A 157 -7.71 8.43 -19.41
CA ILE A 157 -8.07 7.03 -19.17
C ILE A 157 -6.86 6.12 -19.43
N ARG A 158 -6.15 6.28 -20.55
CA ARG A 158 -4.92 5.52 -20.84
C ARG A 158 -3.85 5.70 -19.75
N PHE A 159 -3.70 6.91 -19.22
CA PHE A 159 -2.79 7.17 -18.11
C PHE A 159 -3.10 6.33 -16.87
N TYR A 160 -4.37 6.21 -16.48
CA TYR A 160 -4.78 5.37 -15.35
C TYR A 160 -4.78 3.88 -15.69
N ALA A 161 -5.09 3.51 -16.93
CA ALA A 161 -5.14 2.12 -17.38
C ALA A 161 -3.75 1.46 -17.47
N ARG A 162 -2.68 2.22 -17.74
CA ARG A 162 -1.32 1.67 -17.90
C ARG A 162 -0.66 1.16 -16.62
N ALA A 163 -1.14 1.58 -15.44
CA ALA A 163 -0.58 1.12 -14.18
C ALA A 163 -0.93 -0.35 -13.97
N ALA A 164 0.06 -1.18 -13.59
CA ALA A 164 -0.18 -2.59 -13.27
C ALA A 164 -1.16 -2.72 -12.10
N LEU A 165 -1.09 -1.80 -11.13
CA LEU A 165 -2.04 -1.70 -10.03
C LEU A 165 -2.56 -0.26 -9.89
N LEU A 166 -3.88 -0.09 -10.00
CA LEU A 166 -4.55 1.17 -9.69
C LEU A 166 -5.27 1.05 -8.34
N ILE A 167 -4.95 1.93 -7.39
CA ILE A 167 -5.59 1.99 -6.08
C ILE A 167 -6.55 3.17 -6.06
N VAL A 168 -7.84 2.89 -5.86
CA VAL A 168 -8.89 3.91 -5.72
C VAL A 168 -9.42 3.84 -4.29
N ASP A 169 -9.07 4.85 -3.51
CA ASP A 169 -9.42 4.94 -2.09
C ASP A 169 -10.72 5.75 -1.90
N GLU A 170 -11.36 5.56 -0.75
CA GLU A 170 -12.45 6.42 -0.26
C GLU A 170 -13.74 6.43 -1.13
N ILE A 171 -14.09 5.29 -1.72
CA ILE A 171 -15.38 5.14 -2.42
C ILE A 171 -16.52 5.24 -1.41
N GLY A 172 -17.49 6.13 -1.67
CA GLY A 172 -18.68 6.30 -0.83
C GLY A 172 -18.57 7.36 0.28
N TYR A 173 -17.48 8.14 0.31
CA TYR A 173 -17.31 9.26 1.25
C TYR A 173 -17.88 10.59 0.75
N LEU A 174 -17.62 10.94 -0.51
CA LEU A 174 -18.10 12.17 -1.12
C LEU A 174 -19.13 11.85 -2.20
N PRO A 175 -20.18 12.67 -2.34
CA PRO A 175 -21.11 12.54 -3.45
C PRO A 175 -20.37 12.76 -4.76
N ILE A 176 -20.71 11.96 -5.75
CA ILE A 176 -20.12 12.04 -7.08
C ILE A 176 -20.87 13.09 -7.89
N THR A 177 -20.14 13.94 -8.63
CA THR A 177 -20.75 14.91 -9.54
C THR A 177 -21.53 14.20 -10.66
N SER A 178 -22.57 14.84 -11.18
CA SER A 178 -23.33 14.30 -12.33
C SER A 178 -22.39 13.90 -13.48
N GLY A 179 -22.59 12.70 -14.03
CA GLY A 179 -21.73 12.10 -15.06
C GLY A 179 -20.45 11.43 -14.53
N GLY A 180 -20.07 11.63 -13.27
CA GLY A 180 -18.86 11.04 -12.69
C GLY A 180 -18.87 9.51 -12.66
N ALA A 181 -20.04 8.90 -12.46
CA ALA A 181 -20.23 7.45 -12.54
C ALA A 181 -19.87 6.90 -13.94
N ASN A 182 -20.27 7.60 -15.00
CA ASN A 182 -19.95 7.22 -16.39
C ASN A 182 -18.45 7.33 -16.68
N LEU A 183 -17.78 8.37 -16.16
CA LEU A 183 -16.34 8.53 -16.29
C LEU A 183 -15.58 7.39 -15.58
N PHE A 184 -16.00 7.05 -14.36
CA PHE A 184 -15.42 5.93 -13.65
C PHE A 184 -15.69 4.60 -14.36
N PHE A 185 -16.89 4.41 -14.91
CA PHE A 185 -17.24 3.25 -15.72
C PHE A 185 -16.35 3.09 -16.95
N GLN A 186 -16.08 4.16 -17.69
CA GLN A 186 -15.16 4.10 -18.83
C GLN A 186 -13.75 3.64 -18.42
N LEU A 187 -13.25 4.11 -17.27
CA LEU A 187 -11.96 3.65 -16.75
C LEU A 187 -11.99 2.18 -16.31
N VAL A 188 -13.02 1.76 -15.57
CA VAL A 188 -13.19 0.37 -15.14
C VAL A 188 -13.26 -0.54 -16.37
N ASN A 189 -14.02 -0.16 -17.40
CA ASN A 189 -14.11 -0.90 -18.65
C ASN A 189 -12.77 -0.98 -19.40
N ALA A 190 -11.95 0.09 -19.35
CA ALA A 190 -10.61 0.07 -19.95
C ALA A 190 -9.63 -0.85 -19.20
N ARG A 191 -9.88 -1.12 -17.91
CA ARG A 191 -9.04 -1.99 -17.06
C ARG A 191 -9.57 -3.40 -16.89
N TYR A 192 -10.85 -3.63 -17.16
CA TYR A 192 -11.50 -4.94 -17.05
C TYR A 192 -10.72 -6.01 -17.81
N GLU A 193 -10.37 -7.10 -17.11
CA GLU A 193 -9.53 -8.23 -17.60
C GLU A 193 -8.12 -7.83 -18.12
N LYS A 194 -7.67 -6.59 -17.87
CA LYS A 194 -6.40 -6.05 -18.38
C LYS A 194 -5.49 -5.48 -17.31
N GLY A 195 -6.03 -5.02 -16.19
CA GLY A 195 -5.25 -4.36 -15.15
C GLY A 195 -5.92 -4.41 -13.79
N SER A 196 -5.17 -4.82 -12.77
CA SER A 196 -5.71 -5.04 -11.43
C SER A 196 -5.99 -3.75 -10.67
N MET A 197 -6.93 -3.82 -9.75
CA MET A 197 -7.34 -2.66 -8.95
C MET A 197 -7.41 -3.03 -7.47
N ILE A 198 -7.14 -2.06 -6.60
CA ILE A 198 -7.55 -2.13 -5.18
C ILE A 198 -8.55 -1.01 -4.96
N LEU A 199 -9.74 -1.35 -4.47
CA LEU A 199 -10.78 -0.41 -4.12
C LEU A 199 -10.99 -0.42 -2.60
N THR A 200 -11.13 0.75 -1.99
CA THR A 200 -11.58 0.83 -0.59
C THR A 200 -12.92 1.55 -0.51
N SER A 201 -13.82 1.03 0.33
CA SER A 201 -15.10 1.67 0.58
C SER A 201 -15.54 1.50 2.04
N ASN A 202 -16.25 2.51 2.56
CA ASN A 202 -16.99 2.42 3.81
C ASN A 202 -18.44 1.97 3.62
N ARG A 203 -18.87 1.75 2.38
CA ARG A 203 -20.22 1.34 1.98
C ARG A 203 -20.21 -0.07 1.44
N GLY A 204 -21.26 -0.84 1.71
CA GLY A 204 -21.47 -2.13 1.07
C GLY A 204 -21.86 -1.96 -0.40
N PHE A 205 -21.70 -3.00 -1.23
CA PHE A 205 -22.05 -2.93 -2.66
C PHE A 205 -23.52 -2.59 -2.91
N ALA A 206 -24.42 -2.96 -2.01
CA ALA A 206 -25.84 -2.61 -2.09
C ALA A 206 -26.10 -1.09 -2.08
N GLU A 207 -25.22 -0.32 -1.44
CA GLU A 207 -25.32 1.14 -1.35
C GLU A 207 -24.63 1.86 -2.52
N TRP A 208 -23.98 1.14 -3.44
CA TRP A 208 -23.24 1.78 -4.54
C TRP A 208 -24.16 2.46 -5.54
N GLY A 209 -25.42 2.02 -5.67
CA GLY A 209 -26.43 2.74 -6.45
C GLY A 209 -26.58 4.19 -5.99
N ASP A 210 -26.66 4.41 -4.68
CA ASP A 210 -26.78 5.74 -4.08
C ASP A 210 -25.48 6.53 -4.20
N VAL A 211 -24.32 5.87 -4.04
CA VAL A 211 -23.00 6.51 -4.16
C VAL A 211 -22.77 7.08 -5.56
N PHE A 212 -23.17 6.33 -6.60
CA PHE A 212 -22.98 6.75 -7.99
C PHE A 212 -24.14 7.58 -8.54
N GLY A 213 -25.28 7.66 -7.83
CA GLY A 213 -26.45 8.45 -8.23
C GLY A 213 -27.21 7.89 -9.43
N ASP A 214 -26.77 6.75 -9.97
CA ASP A 214 -27.41 6.03 -11.08
C ASP A 214 -27.30 4.52 -10.81
N PRO A 215 -28.41 3.87 -10.38
CA PRO A 215 -28.42 2.44 -10.08
C PRO A 215 -28.06 1.55 -11.29
N VAL A 216 -28.37 1.99 -12.52
CA VAL A 216 -28.09 1.21 -13.73
C VAL A 216 -26.59 1.20 -14.00
N VAL A 217 -25.94 2.36 -13.96
CA VAL A 217 -24.48 2.48 -14.12
C VAL A 217 -23.75 1.80 -12.97
N ALA A 218 -24.24 1.94 -11.73
CA ALA A 218 -23.68 1.26 -10.57
C ALA A 218 -23.72 -0.27 -10.72
N THR A 219 -24.83 -0.82 -11.22
CA THR A 219 -24.96 -2.27 -11.47
C THR A 219 -23.95 -2.73 -12.53
N ALA A 220 -23.82 -1.99 -13.64
CA ALA A 220 -22.87 -2.31 -14.71
C ALA A 220 -21.39 -2.16 -14.27
N LEU A 221 -21.10 -1.25 -13.35
CA LEU A 221 -19.81 -1.10 -12.68
C LEU A 221 -19.51 -2.32 -11.80
N LEU A 222 -20.45 -2.68 -10.93
CA LEU A 222 -20.29 -3.79 -9.99
C LEU A 222 -20.10 -5.12 -10.71
N ASP A 223 -20.85 -5.37 -11.78
CA ASP A 223 -20.70 -6.56 -12.62
C ASP A 223 -19.24 -6.78 -13.05
N ARG A 224 -18.60 -5.74 -13.61
CA ARG A 224 -17.18 -5.78 -14.01
C ARG A 224 -16.22 -5.86 -12.84
N LEU A 225 -16.48 -5.13 -11.76
CA LEU A 225 -15.60 -5.06 -10.60
C LEU A 225 -15.65 -6.30 -9.71
N LEU A 226 -16.71 -7.12 -9.82
CA LEU A 226 -16.94 -8.30 -9.00
C LEU A 226 -16.72 -9.63 -9.73
N HIS A 227 -16.65 -9.62 -11.07
CA HIS A 227 -16.45 -10.86 -11.84
C HIS A 227 -15.15 -11.59 -11.46
N HIS A 228 -14.03 -10.86 -11.35
CA HIS A 228 -12.74 -11.39 -10.89
C HIS A 228 -12.27 -10.61 -9.68
N ALA A 229 -12.84 -10.93 -8.52
CA ALA A 229 -12.65 -10.13 -7.32
C ALA A 229 -12.29 -10.91 -6.06
N ILE A 230 -11.46 -10.29 -5.23
CA ILE A 230 -11.16 -10.71 -3.87
C ILE A 230 -11.78 -9.70 -2.92
N VAL A 231 -12.84 -10.07 -2.21
CA VAL A 231 -13.56 -9.17 -1.30
C VAL A 231 -13.12 -9.41 0.15
N VAL A 232 -12.52 -8.39 0.76
CA VAL A 232 -12.09 -8.39 2.16
C VAL A 232 -12.98 -7.44 2.95
N GLN A 233 -13.92 -8.02 3.69
CA GLN A 233 -14.73 -7.31 4.67
C GLN A 233 -13.90 -7.11 5.95
N ILE A 234 -13.81 -5.88 6.44
CA ILE A 234 -13.11 -5.54 7.67
C ILE A 234 -14.13 -4.97 8.66
N GLU A 235 -14.32 -5.70 9.75
CA GLU A 235 -15.19 -5.30 10.85
C GLU A 235 -14.33 -4.97 12.06
N GLY A 236 -14.81 -4.06 12.90
CA GLY A 236 -14.17 -3.75 14.17
C GLY A 236 -13.92 -2.27 14.38
N ALA A 237 -13.13 -1.99 15.41
CA ALA A 237 -12.96 -0.65 15.94
C ALA A 237 -12.12 0.27 15.06
N SER A 238 -12.37 1.57 15.18
CA SER A 238 -11.51 2.57 14.56
C SER A 238 -10.17 2.63 15.28
N TYR A 239 -9.09 2.29 14.57
CA TYR A 239 -7.72 2.38 15.08
C TYR A 239 -7.35 3.81 15.47
N ARG A 240 -7.90 4.81 14.76
CA ARG A 240 -7.64 6.24 15.02
C ARG A 240 -8.19 6.68 16.38
N LEU A 241 -9.30 6.09 16.83
CA LEU A 241 -9.91 6.40 18.12
C LEU A 241 -9.20 5.73 19.31
N ARG A 242 -8.32 4.75 19.05
CA ARG A 242 -7.48 4.13 20.10
C ARG A 242 -6.58 5.13 20.81
N GLN A 243 -6.05 6.12 20.09
CA GLN A 243 -5.19 7.17 20.65
C GLN A 243 -5.95 8.28 21.36
N HIS A 244 -7.26 8.37 21.13
CA HIS A 244 -8.15 9.40 21.68
C HIS A 244 -9.28 8.81 22.52
N ALA A 245 -9.15 7.59 23.01
CA ALA A 245 -10.19 6.90 23.78
C ALA A 245 -10.59 7.71 25.03
N ASP A 246 -9.65 8.49 25.58
CA ASP A 246 -9.85 9.38 26.72
C ASP A 246 -10.50 10.74 26.35
N LEU A 247 -10.55 11.10 25.06
CA LEU A 247 -11.11 12.37 24.56
C LEU A 247 -12.54 12.24 24.03
N VAL A 248 -13.08 11.02 23.90
CA VAL A 248 -14.44 10.81 23.36
C VAL A 248 -15.45 10.69 24.51
N PRO A 249 -16.36 11.67 24.68
CA PRO A 249 -17.42 11.60 25.68
C PRO A 249 -18.35 10.40 25.45
N GLU A 250 -18.82 9.75 26.53
CA GLU A 250 -19.58 8.50 26.45
C GLU A 250 -20.84 8.59 25.58
N HIS A 251 -21.50 9.75 25.54
CA HIS A 251 -22.72 10.00 24.77
C HIS A 251 -22.51 10.00 23.25
N THR A 252 -21.29 10.26 22.77
CA THR A 252 -20.97 10.26 21.33
C THR A 252 -20.70 8.84 20.80
N ARG A 253 -20.53 7.85 21.68
CA ARG A 253 -20.19 6.47 21.31
C ARG A 253 -21.37 5.70 20.69
N ALA A 254 -22.60 6.05 21.04
CA ALA A 254 -23.81 5.33 20.61
C ALA A 254 -24.32 5.73 19.21
N HIS A 255 -24.05 6.95 18.74
CA HIS A 255 -24.67 7.50 17.52
C HIS A 255 -23.84 7.35 16.23
N ALA A 256 -22.58 6.90 16.32
CA ALA A 256 -21.63 7.05 15.21
C ALA A 256 -21.25 5.74 14.50
N ASN A 257 -21.87 4.58 14.82
CA ASN A 257 -21.38 3.25 14.39
C ASN A 257 -19.85 3.10 14.61
N LEU A 258 -19.35 3.74 15.66
CA LEU A 258 -17.94 3.69 16.05
C LEU A 258 -17.81 2.56 17.05
N THR A 259 -17.34 1.40 16.60
CA THR A 259 -16.97 0.35 17.54
C THR A 259 -15.78 0.87 18.35
N PRO A 260 -15.89 1.03 19.68
CA PRO A 260 -14.78 1.48 20.50
C PRO A 260 -13.68 0.42 20.50
N PRO A 261 -12.40 0.82 20.60
CA PRO A 261 -11.29 -0.12 20.70
C PRO A 261 -11.50 -1.06 21.91
N PRO A 262 -11.14 -2.36 21.81
CA PRO A 262 -11.17 -3.24 22.97
C PRO A 262 -10.27 -2.65 24.08
N LEU A 263 -10.78 -2.65 25.31
CA LEU A 263 -10.03 -2.15 26.47
C LEU A 263 -8.69 -2.89 26.59
N PRO A 264 -7.58 -2.19 26.91
CA PRO A 264 -6.30 -2.85 27.12
C PRO A 264 -6.44 -3.87 28.27
N LYS A 265 -6.03 -5.12 28.02
CA LYS A 265 -5.97 -6.15 29.07
C LYS A 265 -5.07 -5.64 30.20
N ARG A 266 -5.66 -5.34 31.36
CA ARG A 266 -4.90 -5.01 32.57
C ARG A 266 -3.96 -6.18 32.85
N ARG A 267 -2.64 -5.92 32.88
CA ARG A 267 -1.66 -6.90 33.36
C ARG A 267 -2.08 -7.29 34.79
N GLY A 268 -2.42 -8.56 34.97
CA GLY A 268 -2.82 -9.09 36.27
C GLY A 268 -1.73 -8.80 37.31
N ARG A 269 -2.16 -8.37 38.50
CA ARG A 269 -1.29 -8.19 39.66
C ARG A 269 -0.57 -9.53 39.93
N PRO A 270 0.76 -9.56 40.10
CA PRO A 270 1.45 -10.80 40.44
C PRO A 270 0.91 -11.35 41.76
N PRO A 271 0.80 -12.68 41.92
CA PRO A 271 0.28 -13.29 43.13
C PRO A 271 1.17 -12.91 44.33
N ARG A 272 0.54 -12.57 45.46
CA ARG A 272 1.22 -12.35 46.74
C ARG A 272 1.96 -13.64 47.09
N ARG A 273 3.28 -13.56 47.28
CA ARG A 273 4.04 -14.63 47.93
C ARG A 273 3.50 -14.76 49.36
N GLU A 274 2.93 -15.91 49.67
CA GLU A 274 2.69 -16.34 51.05
C GLU A 274 4.07 -16.46 51.71
N THR A 275 4.28 -15.65 52.76
CA THR A 275 5.40 -15.82 53.66
C THR A 275 5.01 -16.94 54.62
N ASP A 276 5.69 -18.08 54.51
CA ASP A 276 5.74 -19.11 55.56
C ASP A 276 6.25 -18.46 56.85
N ASP A 277 5.34 -18.16 57.76
CA ASP A 277 5.68 -17.75 59.13
C ASP A 277 5.78 -19.03 59.97
N GLN A 278 7.00 -19.58 60.02
CA GLN A 278 7.39 -20.52 61.06
C GLN A 278 7.44 -19.76 62.38
N GLY A 279 6.37 -19.88 63.17
CA GLY A 279 6.33 -19.35 64.53
C GLY A 279 7.33 -20.05 65.46
N PRO A 280 7.88 -19.35 66.47
CA PRO A 280 8.45 -19.98 67.65
C PRO A 280 7.44 -19.92 68.81
N GLY A 281 7.09 -21.07 69.38
CA GLY A 281 6.24 -21.17 70.58
C GLY A 281 5.58 -22.52 70.72
#